data_AF-A0A1A8XYN0-F1
#
_entry.id   AF-A0A1A8XYN0-F1
#
_cell.length_a   1.000
_cell.length_b   1.000
_cell.length_c   1.000
_cell.angle_alpha   90.00
_cell.angle_beta   90.00
_cell.angle_gamma   90.00
#
_symmetry.space_group_name_H-M   'P 1'
#
loop_
_entity.id
_entity.type
_entity.pdbx_description
1 polymer ?
#
loop_
_entity_poly.entity_id
_entity_poly.type
_entity_poly.pdbx_seq_one_letter_code
_entity_poly.pdbx_strand_id
1 'polypeptide(L)'
;MTYDHIRGEGKAGHMGAKLMAVVAEGDRGRVYLAPTPEMEAIALTARPTWRPETSLPVNPRDFKTPNYGLTTFADLFTPRQLVALTTFSDLVQEARERVKRDAIAVGLPDDGKALEKLGAGATAYADVVGVYLALAVDKVADRNSTVCAWASLREHARNTWPMRTELDRRMIDSGTNALASSVVLVCRQRSATAPTATRREFVTALKTELPPALAHLQRGNIAPVDLAQAAIGPGMGVYTRYAKVLDAEGKPIPVRAALALINQVLDEALAEQEGEFDADTRWALTWFEQTGFAEGDYGVAEQLSKSKNTAAALVAKLGSQAETARELCYRTYTLCERKKRAAEAMAYNGLVQSWPEITRLARKTQPAATSRTDDMFGYE
;
A
#
# COMPACT_ATOMS: atom_id res chain seq x y z
N MET A 1 49.75 14.16 -1.44
CA MET A 1 49.07 13.20 -2.34
C MET A 1 47.85 13.90 -2.95
N THR A 2 47.74 13.97 -4.27
CA THR A 2 46.62 14.67 -4.94
C THR A 2 45.43 13.73 -5.19
N TYR A 3 44.23 14.27 -5.34
CA TYR A 3 43.05 13.47 -5.68
C TYR A 3 43.20 12.72 -7.01
N ASP A 4 43.91 13.31 -7.97
CA ASP A 4 44.14 12.68 -9.27
C ASP A 4 45.07 11.47 -9.18
N HIS A 5 46.06 11.51 -8.28
CA HIS A 5 46.88 10.35 -7.98
C HIS A 5 46.04 9.23 -7.35
N ILE A 6 45.22 9.53 -6.33
CA ILE A 6 44.36 8.52 -5.67
C ILE A 6 43.38 7.89 -6.67
N ARG A 7 42.75 8.70 -7.52
CA ARG A 7 41.85 8.20 -8.57
C ARG A 7 42.59 7.36 -9.60
N GLY A 8 43.82 7.76 -9.96
CA GLY A 8 44.69 7.00 -10.85
C GLY A 8 45.01 5.61 -10.29
N GLU A 9 45.51 5.54 -9.05
CA GLU A 9 45.83 4.28 -8.38
C GLU A 9 44.58 3.40 -8.16
N GLY A 10 43.43 3.99 -7.82
CA GLY A 10 42.17 3.27 -7.71
C GLY A 10 41.73 2.65 -9.03
N LYS A 11 41.76 3.42 -10.12
CA LYS A 11 41.46 2.92 -11.48
C LYS A 11 42.45 1.86 -11.97
N ALA A 12 43.70 1.92 -11.51
CA ALA A 12 44.72 0.90 -11.77
C ALA A 12 44.53 -0.38 -10.92
N GLY A 13 43.58 -0.38 -9.97
CA GLY A 13 43.32 -1.53 -9.09
C GLY A 13 44.32 -1.68 -7.94
N HIS A 14 45.11 -0.66 -7.64
CA HIS A 14 46.10 -0.70 -6.56
C HIS A 14 45.52 -0.34 -5.19
N MET A 15 44.25 0.08 -5.13
CA MET A 15 43.55 0.27 -3.87
C MET A 15 43.20 -1.08 -3.23
N GLY A 16 43.54 -1.24 -1.95
CA GLY A 16 43.27 -2.46 -1.20
C GLY A 16 43.00 -2.20 0.29
N ALA A 17 42.76 -3.28 1.03
CA ALA A 17 42.57 -3.23 2.48
C ALA A 17 43.85 -3.65 3.20
N LYS A 18 44.09 -3.04 4.36
CA LYS A 18 45.17 -3.43 5.29
C LYS A 18 44.57 -3.81 6.64
N LEU A 19 45.00 -4.94 7.18
CA LEU A 19 44.59 -5.35 8.53
C LEU A 19 45.27 -4.42 9.54
N MET A 20 44.48 -3.78 10.40
CA MET A 20 45.00 -2.80 11.36
C MET A 20 45.25 -3.40 12.74
N ALA A 21 44.37 -4.29 13.20
CA ALA A 21 44.46 -4.95 14.50
C ALA A 21 43.67 -6.26 14.51
N VAL A 22 44.04 -7.16 15.41
CA VAL A 22 43.29 -8.37 15.74
C VAL A 22 42.73 -8.22 17.15
N VAL A 23 41.45 -8.51 17.31
CA VAL A 23 40.78 -8.50 18.62
C VAL A 23 40.67 -9.92 19.12
N ALA A 24 41.30 -10.22 20.25
CA ALA A 24 41.21 -11.49 20.94
C ALA A 24 40.39 -11.36 22.22
N GLU A 25 39.71 -12.42 22.62
CA GLU A 25 39.04 -12.49 23.91
C GLU A 25 40.06 -12.91 24.99
N GLY A 26 40.02 -12.24 26.13
CA GLY A 26 40.84 -12.57 27.29
C GLY A 26 40.04 -12.54 28.58
N ASP A 27 40.60 -13.07 29.67
CA ASP A 27 39.91 -13.35 30.94
C ASP A 27 39.18 -12.15 31.57
N ARG A 28 39.57 -10.92 31.23
CA ARG A 28 38.97 -9.67 31.75
C ARG A 28 38.53 -8.69 30.67
N GLY A 29 38.44 -9.12 29.41
CA GLY A 29 37.98 -8.28 28.30
C GLY A 29 38.69 -8.55 26.98
N ARG A 30 38.46 -7.65 26.02
CA ARG A 30 39.06 -7.75 24.67
C ARG A 30 40.50 -7.24 24.69
N VAL A 31 41.41 -7.99 24.08
CA VAL A 31 42.82 -7.62 23.86
C VAL A 31 43.02 -7.27 22.39
N TYR A 32 43.73 -6.18 22.11
CA TYR A 32 44.01 -5.71 20.75
C TYR A 32 45.48 -5.94 20.42
N LEU A 33 45.75 -6.72 19.38
CA LEU A 33 47.10 -7.13 18.97
C LEU A 33 47.41 -6.62 17.56
N ALA A 34 48.70 -6.34 17.32
CA ALA A 34 49.17 -6.07 15.97
C ALA A 34 49.02 -7.35 15.11
N PRO A 35 48.58 -7.24 13.84
CA PRO A 35 48.46 -8.40 12.97
C PRO A 35 49.84 -8.93 12.57
N THR A 36 49.96 -10.26 12.49
CA THR A 36 51.13 -10.90 11.90
C THR A 36 50.94 -11.03 10.37
N PRO A 37 52.03 -11.19 9.58
CA PRO A 37 51.91 -11.43 8.14
C PRO A 37 51.03 -12.63 7.78
N GLU A 38 51.02 -13.68 8.60
CA GLU A 38 50.16 -14.85 8.42
C GLU A 38 48.68 -14.50 8.61
N MET A 39 48.36 -13.68 9.61
CA MET A 39 46.98 -13.20 9.84
C MET A 39 46.50 -12.31 8.68
N GLU A 40 47.38 -11.48 8.13
CA GLU A 40 47.11 -10.70 6.92
C GLU A 40 46.87 -11.59 5.69
N ALA A 41 47.69 -12.62 5.49
CA ALA A 41 47.53 -13.56 4.39
C ALA A 41 46.20 -14.33 4.50
N ILE A 42 45.87 -14.85 5.69
CA ILE A 42 44.59 -15.50 5.96
C ILE A 42 43.43 -14.53 5.70
N ALA A 43 43.62 -13.24 5.99
CA ALA A 43 42.58 -12.26 5.78
C ALA A 43 42.16 -12.06 4.32
N LEU A 44 43.07 -12.35 3.40
CA LEU A 44 42.86 -12.19 1.96
C LEU A 44 42.35 -13.48 1.28
N THR A 45 42.20 -14.59 2.01
CA THR A 45 41.74 -15.87 1.43
C THR A 45 40.24 -15.91 1.17
N ALA A 46 39.45 -15.05 1.81
CA ALA A 46 38.01 -14.98 1.62
C ALA A 46 37.70 -14.55 0.18
N ARG A 47 37.20 -15.49 -0.62
CA ARG A 47 36.80 -15.26 -2.01
C ARG A 47 35.32 -15.57 -2.18
N PRO A 48 34.49 -14.58 -2.52
CA PRO A 48 33.08 -14.82 -2.78
C PRO A 48 32.91 -15.64 -4.05
N THR A 49 32.01 -16.63 -4.01
CA THR A 49 31.62 -17.44 -5.17
C THR A 49 30.62 -16.70 -6.06
N TRP A 50 29.85 -15.78 -5.48
CA TRP A 50 28.88 -14.93 -6.15
C TRP A 50 29.06 -13.46 -5.75
N ARG A 51 28.79 -12.54 -6.68
CA ARG A 51 28.79 -11.10 -6.41
C ARG A 51 27.79 -10.36 -7.33
N PRO A 52 27.23 -9.22 -6.90
CA PRO A 52 26.34 -8.43 -7.75
C PRO A 52 27.12 -7.72 -8.88
N GLU A 53 26.85 -8.11 -10.13
CA GLU A 53 27.55 -7.60 -11.32
C GLU A 53 26.93 -6.32 -11.90
N THR A 54 25.81 -5.86 -11.34
CA THR A 54 25.13 -4.66 -11.80
C THR A 54 26.05 -3.45 -11.71
N SER A 55 26.23 -2.77 -12.84
CA SER A 55 27.03 -1.55 -12.92
C SER A 55 26.42 -0.43 -12.09
N LEU A 56 27.29 0.33 -11.43
CA LEU A 56 26.92 1.57 -10.76
C LEU A 56 26.53 2.62 -11.82
N PRO A 57 25.50 3.43 -11.55
CA PRO A 57 25.10 4.48 -12.46
C PRO A 57 26.19 5.55 -12.58
N VAL A 58 26.45 6.00 -13.81
CA VAL A 58 27.44 7.06 -14.08
C VAL A 58 27.01 8.39 -13.44
N ASN A 59 25.68 8.64 -13.28
CA ASN A 59 25.17 9.71 -12.41
C ASN A 59 23.65 9.67 -12.12
N PRO A 60 23.17 9.46 -10.87
CA PRO A 60 21.79 9.83 -10.49
C PRO A 60 21.66 11.19 -9.80
N ARG A 61 22.71 11.65 -9.08
CA ARG A 61 23.19 13.05 -8.98
C ARG A 61 24.48 13.24 -8.15
N ASP A 62 25.09 12.22 -7.52
CA ASP A 62 26.49 12.32 -7.05
C ASP A 62 27.21 10.99 -6.69
N PHE A 63 27.09 9.93 -7.48
CA PHE A 63 27.88 8.71 -7.25
C PHE A 63 29.33 8.90 -7.70
N LYS A 64 30.27 9.07 -6.76
CA LYS A 64 31.69 9.33 -7.05
C LYS A 64 32.58 8.09 -7.10
N THR A 65 32.11 6.94 -6.63
CA THR A 65 32.90 5.69 -6.53
C THR A 65 33.46 5.21 -7.88
N PRO A 66 32.80 5.38 -9.04
CA PRO A 66 33.40 5.01 -10.33
C PRO A 66 34.68 5.78 -10.67
N ASN A 67 34.88 6.99 -10.11
CA ASN A 67 36.11 7.75 -10.31
C ASN A 67 37.34 7.07 -9.70
N TYR A 68 37.13 6.10 -8.80
CA TYR A 68 38.16 5.34 -8.10
C TYR A 68 38.27 3.90 -8.61
N GLY A 69 37.64 3.55 -9.74
CA GLY A 69 37.67 2.18 -10.29
C GLY A 69 36.62 1.23 -9.74
N LEU A 70 35.78 1.68 -8.79
CA LEU A 70 34.67 0.89 -8.25
C LEU A 70 33.43 1.10 -9.13
N THR A 71 33.18 0.17 -10.04
CA THR A 71 32.22 0.35 -11.15
C THR A 71 30.96 -0.50 -11.02
N THR A 72 30.95 -1.46 -10.12
CA THR A 72 29.80 -2.34 -9.83
C THR A 72 29.38 -2.24 -8.37
N PHE A 73 28.16 -2.68 -8.05
CA PHE A 73 27.73 -2.73 -6.65
C PHE A 73 28.59 -3.68 -5.81
N ALA A 74 29.16 -4.74 -6.39
CA ALA A 74 30.08 -5.64 -5.70
C ALA A 74 31.34 -4.94 -5.19
N ASP A 75 31.85 -3.95 -5.94
CA ASP A 75 33.07 -3.22 -5.60
C ASP A 75 32.92 -2.34 -4.34
N LEU A 76 31.69 -2.12 -3.86
CA LEU A 76 31.41 -1.38 -2.62
C LEU A 76 31.56 -2.24 -1.36
N PHE A 77 31.76 -3.55 -1.52
CA PHE A 77 31.91 -4.49 -0.43
C PHE A 77 33.31 -5.11 -0.44
N THR A 78 33.83 -5.40 0.76
CA THR A 78 35.01 -6.25 0.88
C THR A 78 34.67 -7.70 0.51
N PRO A 79 35.64 -8.50 0.01
CA PRO A 79 35.41 -9.91 -0.28
C PRO A 79 34.83 -10.69 0.91
N ARG A 80 35.26 -10.36 2.13
CA ARG A 80 34.73 -10.95 3.38
C ARG A 80 33.27 -10.61 3.64
N GLN A 81 32.87 -9.36 3.41
CA GLN A 81 31.46 -8.96 3.56
C GLN A 81 30.58 -9.72 2.56
N LEU A 82 31.02 -9.86 1.31
CA LEU A 82 30.29 -10.63 0.31
C LEU A 82 30.17 -12.10 0.72
N VAL A 83 31.28 -12.75 1.13
CA VAL A 83 31.27 -14.14 1.62
C VAL A 83 30.31 -14.30 2.80
N ALA A 84 30.33 -13.39 3.78
CA ALA A 84 29.46 -13.48 4.93
C ALA A 84 27.98 -13.35 4.55
N LEU A 85 27.63 -12.33 3.74
CA LEU A 85 26.25 -12.08 3.30
C LEU A 85 25.70 -13.24 2.46
N THR A 86 26.50 -13.78 1.53
CA THR A 86 26.07 -14.94 0.72
C THR A 86 25.92 -16.18 1.59
N THR A 87 26.87 -16.44 2.50
CA THR A 87 26.79 -17.59 3.41
C THR A 87 25.53 -17.54 4.26
N PHE A 88 25.17 -16.39 4.83
CA PHE A 88 23.94 -16.27 5.61
C PHE A 88 22.68 -16.48 4.74
N SER A 89 22.68 -15.94 3.52
CA SER A 89 21.58 -16.16 2.57
C SER A 89 21.42 -17.64 2.19
N ASP A 90 22.52 -18.33 1.94
CA ASP A 90 22.53 -19.76 1.57
C ASP A 90 22.08 -20.63 2.75
N LEU A 91 22.53 -20.32 3.97
CA LEU A 91 22.11 -21.02 5.18
C LEU A 91 20.61 -20.91 5.46
N VAL A 92 19.94 -19.84 5.03
CA VAL A 92 18.47 -19.73 5.13
C VAL A 92 17.80 -20.79 4.25
N GLN A 93 18.31 -21.03 3.03
CA GLN A 93 17.79 -22.07 2.15
C GLN A 93 18.03 -23.46 2.73
N GLU A 94 19.22 -23.71 3.28
CA GLU A 94 19.49 -24.97 3.98
C GLU A 94 18.58 -25.18 5.19
N ALA A 95 18.36 -24.13 5.99
CA ALA A 95 17.48 -24.18 7.15
C ALA A 95 16.03 -24.48 6.73
N ARG A 96 15.54 -23.86 5.64
CA ARG A 96 14.24 -24.16 5.06
C ARG A 96 14.09 -25.64 4.73
N GLU A 97 15.08 -26.26 4.05
CA GLU A 97 15.02 -27.68 3.71
C GLU A 97 15.02 -28.60 4.94
N ARG A 98 15.77 -28.23 5.99
CA ARG A 98 15.76 -28.95 7.27
C ARG A 98 14.40 -28.84 7.95
N VAL A 99 13.83 -27.64 8.02
CA VAL A 99 12.49 -27.39 8.59
C VAL A 99 11.43 -28.20 7.85
N LYS A 100 11.47 -28.24 6.51
CA LYS A 100 10.55 -29.07 5.73
C LYS A 100 10.65 -30.55 6.11
N ARG A 101 11.88 -31.07 6.16
CA ARG A 101 12.15 -32.47 6.52
C ARG A 101 11.64 -32.82 7.91
N ASP A 102 11.93 -31.96 8.88
CA ASP A 102 11.53 -32.17 10.26
C ASP A 102 10.01 -32.08 10.43
N ALA A 103 9.36 -31.14 9.73
CA ALA A 103 7.91 -31.00 9.71
C ALA A 103 7.20 -32.26 9.16
N ILE A 104 7.74 -32.85 8.08
CA ILE A 104 7.24 -34.13 7.55
C ILE A 104 7.46 -35.26 8.57
N ALA A 105 8.63 -35.31 9.21
CA ALA A 105 8.95 -36.36 10.19
C ALA A 105 8.03 -36.36 11.42
N VAL A 106 7.54 -35.19 11.85
CA VAL A 106 6.56 -35.07 12.95
C VAL A 106 5.11 -35.23 12.51
N GLY A 107 4.87 -35.55 11.24
CA GLY A 107 3.55 -35.90 10.70
C GLY A 107 2.75 -34.74 10.13
N LEU A 108 3.36 -33.58 9.85
CA LEU A 108 2.69 -32.51 9.12
C LEU A 108 2.48 -32.95 7.64
N PRO A 109 1.25 -32.96 7.11
CA PRO A 109 1.01 -33.31 5.72
C PRO A 109 1.76 -32.39 4.77
N ASP A 110 2.31 -32.91 3.68
CA ASP A 110 2.92 -32.10 2.62
C ASP A 110 2.04 -32.16 1.38
N ASP A 111 1.43 -31.02 1.03
CA ASP A 111 0.68 -30.85 -0.21
C ASP A 111 1.59 -30.51 -1.40
N GLY A 112 2.91 -30.36 -1.16
CA GLY A 112 3.90 -29.98 -2.15
C GLY A 112 3.73 -28.55 -2.68
N LYS A 113 2.82 -27.75 -2.10
CA LYS A 113 2.53 -26.40 -2.55
C LYS A 113 3.35 -25.41 -1.73
N ALA A 114 4.03 -24.51 -2.44
CA ALA A 114 4.71 -23.38 -1.84
C ALA A 114 3.72 -22.38 -1.23
N LEU A 115 4.21 -21.56 -0.30
CA LEU A 115 3.44 -20.49 0.34
C LEU A 115 2.82 -19.53 -0.68
N GLU A 116 3.54 -19.20 -1.76
CA GLU A 116 3.06 -18.32 -2.85
C GLU A 116 1.81 -18.86 -3.56
N LYS A 117 1.62 -20.20 -3.53
CA LYS A 117 0.48 -20.91 -4.14
C LYS A 117 -0.58 -21.27 -3.10
N LEU A 118 -0.56 -20.60 -1.94
CA LEU A 118 -1.48 -20.83 -0.82
C LEU A 118 -1.42 -22.29 -0.31
N GLY A 119 -0.23 -22.88 -0.31
CA GLY A 119 -0.01 -24.19 0.33
C GLY A 119 -0.23 -24.11 1.85
N ALA A 120 -0.64 -25.23 2.43
CA ALA A 120 -0.86 -25.35 3.88
C ALA A 120 -0.04 -26.49 4.50
N GLY A 121 0.69 -27.26 3.69
CA GLY A 121 1.50 -28.37 4.15
C GLY A 121 2.91 -27.99 4.62
N ALA A 122 3.74 -29.01 4.85
CA ALA A 122 5.13 -28.86 5.31
C ALA A 122 5.99 -27.96 4.41
N THR A 123 5.75 -27.95 3.09
CA THR A 123 6.42 -27.02 2.17
C THR A 123 6.10 -25.56 2.49
N ALA A 124 4.83 -25.21 2.67
CA ALA A 124 4.44 -23.84 3.00
C ALA A 124 4.89 -23.42 4.41
N TYR A 125 4.88 -24.34 5.37
CA TYR A 125 5.43 -24.08 6.71
C TYR A 125 6.93 -23.75 6.66
N ALA A 126 7.71 -24.54 5.92
CA ALA A 126 9.13 -24.28 5.72
C ALA A 126 9.39 -22.95 5.00
N ASP A 127 8.57 -22.60 3.99
CA ASP A 127 8.62 -21.29 3.34
C ASP A 127 8.43 -20.14 4.34
N VAL A 128 7.42 -20.24 5.21
CA VAL A 128 7.15 -19.21 6.23
C VAL A 128 8.36 -19.03 7.16
N VAL A 129 8.92 -20.13 7.66
CA VAL A 129 10.12 -20.06 8.53
C VAL A 129 11.31 -19.48 7.76
N GLY A 130 11.52 -19.88 6.51
CA GLY A 130 12.55 -19.33 5.63
C GLY A 130 12.39 -17.82 5.43
N VAL A 131 11.17 -17.33 5.20
CA VAL A 131 10.90 -15.89 5.08
C VAL A 131 11.23 -15.16 6.38
N TYR A 132 10.84 -15.68 7.55
CA TYR A 132 11.18 -15.04 8.82
C TYR A 132 12.69 -15.02 9.08
N LEU A 133 13.41 -16.09 8.75
CA LEU A 133 14.86 -16.14 8.86
C LEU A 133 15.53 -15.15 7.89
N ALA A 134 15.03 -15.03 6.65
CA ALA A 134 15.52 -14.04 5.69
C ALA A 134 15.32 -12.60 6.21
N LEU A 135 14.15 -12.30 6.77
CA LEU A 135 13.88 -11.00 7.40
C LEU A 135 14.79 -10.74 8.61
N ALA A 136 15.11 -11.77 9.40
CA ALA A 136 16.04 -11.65 10.51
C ALA A 136 17.47 -11.35 10.01
N VAL A 137 17.94 -12.06 8.98
CA VAL A 137 19.25 -11.82 8.35
C VAL A 137 19.33 -10.41 7.77
N ASP A 138 18.29 -9.96 7.06
CA ASP A 138 18.19 -8.60 6.54
C ASP A 138 18.29 -7.56 7.68
N LYS A 139 17.57 -7.77 8.77
CA LYS A 139 17.60 -6.87 9.93
C LYS A 139 18.96 -6.82 10.61
N VAL A 140 19.66 -7.95 10.69
CA VAL A 140 21.02 -8.03 11.23
C VAL A 140 21.99 -7.29 10.31
N ALA A 141 21.90 -7.47 8.99
CA ALA A 141 22.72 -6.75 8.02
C ALA A 141 22.50 -5.23 8.10
N ASP A 142 21.25 -4.79 8.26
CA ASP A 142 20.88 -3.38 8.43
C ASP A 142 21.40 -2.77 9.75
N ARG A 143 21.36 -3.51 10.86
CA ARG A 143 21.82 -3.00 12.16
C ARG A 143 23.33 -3.06 12.34
N ASN A 144 24.01 -4.03 11.73
CA ASN A 144 25.47 -4.22 11.86
C ASN A 144 26.26 -3.53 10.74
N SER A 145 25.76 -2.40 10.26
CA SER A 145 26.45 -1.57 9.29
C SER A 145 27.24 -0.47 9.98
N THR A 146 28.37 -0.06 9.39
CA THR A 146 29.20 1.06 9.91
C THR A 146 28.52 2.43 9.82
N VAL A 147 27.43 2.52 9.06
CA VAL A 147 26.59 3.71 8.90
C VAL A 147 25.32 3.68 9.76
N CYS A 148 25.13 2.66 10.60
CA CYS A 148 24.01 2.61 11.54
C CYS A 148 24.10 3.73 12.60
N ALA A 149 22.96 4.23 13.07
CA ALA A 149 22.90 5.28 14.08
C ALA A 149 22.55 4.70 15.46
N TRP A 150 22.97 5.35 16.55
CA TRP A 150 22.56 4.93 17.90
C TRP A 150 21.13 5.38 18.23
N ALA A 151 20.28 4.48 18.74
CA ALA A 151 18.96 4.82 19.24
C ALA A 151 19.00 5.12 20.75
N SER A 152 19.19 6.39 21.12
CA SER A 152 19.37 6.82 22.52
C SER A 152 18.24 6.43 23.48
N LEU A 153 17.01 6.27 23.00
CA LEU A 153 15.85 5.93 23.84
C LEU A 153 15.73 4.44 24.20
N ARG A 154 16.36 3.57 23.42
CA ARG A 154 16.25 2.10 23.56
C ARG A 154 17.63 1.43 23.62
N GLU A 155 18.69 2.22 23.72
CA GLU A 155 20.09 1.79 23.89
C GLU A 155 20.55 0.65 22.96
N HIS A 156 20.18 0.72 21.68
CA HIS A 156 20.65 -0.22 20.66
C HIS A 156 20.91 0.46 19.31
N ALA A 157 21.58 -0.25 18.40
CA ALA A 157 21.80 0.19 17.02
C ALA A 157 20.46 0.33 16.26
N ARG A 158 20.22 1.51 15.69
CA ARG A 158 19.10 1.82 14.78
C ARG A 158 19.43 1.34 13.37
N ASN A 159 18.39 1.12 12.57
CA ASN A 159 18.47 0.94 11.12
C ASN A 159 19.40 1.95 10.42
N THR A 160 19.99 1.53 9.30
CA THR A 160 21.02 2.28 8.54
C THR A 160 20.44 3.41 7.69
N TRP A 161 19.25 3.23 7.11
CA TRP A 161 18.49 4.31 6.45
C TRP A 161 17.01 4.27 6.85
N PRO A 162 16.69 4.60 8.11
CA PRO A 162 15.30 4.70 8.50
C PRO A 162 14.72 5.89 7.74
N MET A 163 13.76 5.61 6.85
CA MET A 163 12.99 6.66 6.21
C MET A 163 12.12 7.31 7.28
N ARG A 164 12.63 8.39 7.87
CA ARG A 164 11.93 9.20 8.87
C ARG A 164 11.11 10.23 8.12
N THR A 165 9.91 9.85 7.71
CA THR A 165 8.93 10.79 7.15
C THR A 165 8.36 11.73 8.22
N GLU A 166 8.59 11.41 9.51
CA GLU A 166 8.14 12.18 10.66
C GLU A 166 9.32 12.74 11.47
N LEU A 167 9.26 14.03 11.80
CA LEU A 167 10.21 14.70 12.68
C LEU A 167 9.80 14.47 14.14
N ASP A 168 10.52 13.59 14.86
CA ASP A 168 10.36 13.30 16.30
C ASP A 168 10.35 14.55 17.23
N ARG A 169 10.81 15.71 16.75
CA ARG A 169 11.05 16.93 17.56
C ARG A 169 10.42 18.22 17.01
N ARG A 170 9.42 18.15 16.13
CA ARG A 170 8.70 19.37 15.78
C ARG A 170 7.85 19.78 16.98
N MET A 171 8.11 20.94 17.59
CA MET A 171 7.12 21.55 18.49
C MET A 171 5.85 21.77 17.68
N ILE A 172 4.79 21.05 18.03
CA ILE A 172 3.48 21.21 17.43
C ILE A 172 2.81 22.35 18.20
N ASP A 173 2.56 23.47 17.54
CA ASP A 173 1.77 24.56 18.11
C ASP A 173 0.32 24.09 18.33
N SER A 174 -0.31 24.55 19.40
CA SER A 174 -1.65 24.12 19.83
C SER A 174 -2.66 24.34 18.69
N GLY A 175 -3.20 23.25 18.14
CA GLY A 175 -4.16 23.29 17.03
C GLY A 175 -3.58 23.00 15.64
N THR A 176 -2.31 22.60 15.54
CA THR A 176 -1.70 22.22 14.26
C THR A 176 -1.73 20.70 14.06
N ASN A 177 -2.28 20.23 12.93
CA ASN A 177 -2.36 18.81 12.59
C ASN A 177 -0.94 18.25 12.36
N ALA A 178 -0.49 17.33 13.23
CA ALA A 178 0.63 16.46 12.91
C ALA A 178 0.24 15.58 11.71
N LEU A 179 1.19 15.27 10.82
CA LEU A 179 0.91 14.51 9.61
C LEU A 179 0.32 13.14 9.99
N ALA A 180 -0.98 12.93 9.78
CA ALA A 180 -1.69 11.73 10.24
C ALA A 180 -1.49 10.52 9.29
N SER A 181 -0.97 10.73 8.08
CA SER A 181 -0.82 9.67 7.07
C SER A 181 0.38 9.94 6.15
N SER A 182 1.14 8.89 5.86
CA SER A 182 2.22 8.86 4.87
C SER A 182 1.76 8.09 3.63
N VAL A 183 1.80 8.72 2.46
CA VAL A 183 1.44 8.07 1.18
C VAL A 183 2.70 7.62 0.45
N VAL A 184 2.84 6.31 0.20
CA VAL A 184 3.93 5.75 -0.60
C VAL A 184 3.44 5.51 -2.03
N LEU A 185 4.09 6.14 -3.01
CA LEU A 185 3.77 5.99 -4.43
C LEU A 185 4.82 5.11 -5.12
N VAL A 186 4.42 3.92 -5.57
CA VAL A 186 5.27 3.03 -6.38
C VAL A 186 4.98 3.28 -7.86
N CYS A 187 5.83 4.07 -8.51
CA CYS A 187 5.70 4.40 -9.92
C CYS A 187 6.49 3.41 -10.79
N ARG A 188 5.83 2.74 -11.76
CA ARG A 188 6.52 1.97 -12.80
C ARG A 188 6.77 2.85 -14.02
N GLN A 189 7.96 2.74 -14.61
CA GLN A 189 8.25 3.43 -15.86
C GLN A 189 7.38 2.88 -16.99
N ARG A 190 6.69 3.77 -17.71
CA ARG A 190 5.89 3.41 -18.89
C ARG A 190 6.81 2.93 -20.02
N SER A 191 6.43 1.83 -20.70
CA SER A 191 7.16 1.32 -21.87
C SER A 191 7.25 2.36 -22.98
N ALA A 192 8.38 2.42 -23.68
CA ALA A 192 8.55 3.26 -24.87
C ALA A 192 7.61 2.87 -26.02
N THR A 193 7.13 1.62 -26.05
CA THR A 193 6.21 1.08 -27.06
C THR A 193 4.76 1.02 -26.59
N ALA A 194 4.40 1.78 -25.56
CA ALA A 194 3.05 1.76 -24.98
C ALA A 194 1.96 2.08 -26.02
N PRO A 195 0.87 1.29 -26.11
CA PRO A 195 -0.20 1.52 -27.08
C PRO A 195 -1.04 2.75 -26.71
N THR A 196 -1.75 3.30 -27.70
CA THR A 196 -2.81 4.29 -27.48
C THR A 196 -4.13 3.56 -27.27
N ALA A 197 -4.99 4.07 -26.39
CA ALA A 197 -6.34 3.52 -26.16
C ALA A 197 -7.42 4.59 -26.33
N THR A 198 -8.63 4.14 -26.60
CA THR A 198 -9.85 4.96 -26.58
C THR A 198 -10.47 5.01 -25.19
N ARG A 199 -11.33 6.00 -24.92
CA ARG A 199 -12.12 6.07 -23.68
C ARG A 199 -12.86 4.77 -23.39
N ARG A 200 -13.41 4.13 -24.43
CA ARG A 200 -14.18 2.88 -24.29
C ARG A 200 -13.29 1.72 -23.85
N GLU A 201 -12.12 1.57 -24.46
CA GLU A 201 -11.14 0.54 -24.08
C GLU A 201 -10.63 0.76 -22.66
N PHE A 202 -10.37 2.02 -22.29
CA PHE A 202 -9.98 2.38 -20.93
C PHE A 202 -11.04 1.99 -19.90
N VAL A 203 -12.31 2.38 -20.11
CA VAL A 203 -13.41 2.04 -19.18
C VAL A 203 -13.66 0.51 -19.14
N THR A 204 -13.54 -0.18 -20.26
CA THR A 204 -13.70 -1.65 -20.32
C THR A 204 -12.61 -2.35 -19.50
N ALA A 205 -11.36 -1.89 -19.64
CA ALA A 205 -10.25 -2.37 -18.84
C ALA A 205 -10.46 -2.10 -17.34
N LEU A 206 -10.88 -0.88 -16.98
CA LEU A 206 -11.23 -0.54 -15.60
C LEU A 206 -12.27 -1.50 -15.01
N LYS A 207 -13.38 -1.73 -15.71
CA LYS A 207 -14.45 -2.64 -15.26
C LYS A 207 -13.99 -4.10 -15.11
N THR A 208 -12.98 -4.50 -15.87
CA THR A 208 -12.44 -5.86 -15.81
C THR A 208 -11.42 -6.03 -14.67
N GLU A 209 -10.61 -4.99 -14.41
CA GLU A 209 -9.43 -5.10 -13.54
C GLU A 209 -9.64 -4.52 -12.12
N LEU A 210 -10.54 -3.54 -11.94
CA LEU A 210 -10.83 -2.96 -10.61
C LEU A 210 -11.49 -3.95 -9.65
N PRO A 211 -12.53 -4.73 -10.01
CA PRO A 211 -13.18 -5.65 -9.08
C PRO A 211 -12.24 -6.71 -8.47
N PRO A 212 -11.39 -7.44 -9.24
CA PRO A 212 -10.46 -8.38 -8.63
C PRO A 212 -9.36 -7.69 -7.80
N ALA A 213 -8.96 -6.45 -8.17
CA ALA A 213 -8.04 -5.65 -7.35
C ALA A 213 -8.66 -5.25 -6.01
N LEU A 214 -9.94 -4.83 -6.01
CA LEU A 214 -10.70 -4.53 -4.78
C LEU A 214 -10.83 -5.76 -3.89
N ALA A 215 -11.17 -6.92 -4.47
CA ALA A 215 -11.24 -8.18 -3.72
C ALA A 215 -9.89 -8.57 -3.11
N HIS A 216 -8.77 -8.29 -3.79
CA HIS A 216 -7.43 -8.50 -3.24
C HIS A 216 -7.14 -7.54 -2.07
N LEU A 217 -7.45 -6.26 -2.23
CA LEU A 217 -7.29 -5.24 -1.18
C LEU A 217 -8.13 -5.55 0.07
N GLN A 218 -9.37 -6.03 -0.11
CA GLN A 218 -10.25 -6.46 0.97
C GLN A 218 -9.66 -7.67 1.75
N ARG A 219 -9.08 -8.65 1.05
CA ARG A 219 -8.37 -9.77 1.72
C ARG A 219 -7.12 -9.30 2.48
N GLY A 220 -6.56 -8.15 2.12
CA GLY A 220 -5.46 -7.50 2.82
C GLY A 220 -5.87 -6.81 4.13
N ASN A 221 -7.14 -6.92 4.55
CA ASN A 221 -7.69 -6.30 5.75
C ASN A 221 -7.56 -4.76 5.78
N ILE A 222 -7.62 -4.14 4.59
CA ILE A 222 -7.64 -2.68 4.45
C ILE A 222 -9.02 -2.16 4.87
N ALA A 223 -9.05 -1.12 5.70
CA ALA A 223 -10.30 -0.52 6.15
C ALA A 223 -11.14 0.00 4.96
N PRO A 224 -12.49 -0.08 5.00
CA PRO A 224 -13.34 0.36 3.90
C PRO A 224 -13.09 1.81 3.44
N VAL A 225 -12.80 2.71 4.39
CA VAL A 225 -12.47 4.13 4.12
C VAL A 225 -11.17 4.30 3.33
N ASP A 226 -10.21 3.40 3.57
CA ASP A 226 -8.91 3.39 2.89
C ASP A 226 -8.96 2.60 1.60
N LEU A 227 -9.95 1.72 1.43
CA LEU A 227 -10.14 0.89 0.23
C LEU A 227 -10.34 1.76 -1.01
N ALA A 228 -11.16 2.82 -0.91
CA ALA A 228 -11.40 3.74 -2.03
C ALA A 228 -10.12 4.49 -2.45
N GLN A 229 -9.31 4.93 -1.48
CA GLN A 229 -8.02 5.57 -1.75
C GLN A 229 -7.00 4.58 -2.32
N ALA A 230 -6.94 3.37 -1.77
CA ALA A 230 -6.06 2.31 -2.26
C ALA A 230 -6.41 1.87 -3.69
N ALA A 231 -7.70 1.89 -4.05
CA ALA A 231 -8.20 1.52 -5.38
C ALA A 231 -7.85 2.53 -6.49
N ILE A 232 -7.48 3.77 -6.15
CA ILE A 232 -6.97 4.76 -7.12
C ILE A 232 -5.69 4.23 -7.78
N GLY A 233 -4.83 3.54 -7.03
CA GLY A 233 -3.57 2.96 -7.53
C GLY A 233 -3.80 2.00 -8.71
N PRO A 234 -4.57 0.91 -8.53
CA PRO A 234 -4.98 0.01 -9.61
C PRO A 234 -5.61 0.73 -10.80
N GLY A 235 -6.55 1.65 -10.57
CA GLY A 235 -7.18 2.41 -11.66
C GLY A 235 -6.20 3.28 -12.45
N MET A 236 -5.27 3.94 -11.76
CA MET A 236 -4.20 4.72 -12.38
C MET A 236 -3.18 3.83 -13.08
N GLY A 237 -2.96 2.60 -12.62
CA GLY A 237 -2.16 1.59 -13.33
C GLY A 237 -2.74 1.26 -14.71
N VAL A 238 -4.06 1.16 -14.82
CA VAL A 238 -4.75 0.96 -16.11
C VAL A 238 -4.60 2.18 -17.01
N TYR A 239 -4.71 3.40 -16.47
CA TYR A 239 -4.56 4.61 -17.27
C TYR A 239 -3.12 4.82 -17.76
N THR A 240 -2.13 4.63 -16.87
CA THR A 240 -0.73 4.96 -17.13
C THR A 240 0.00 3.96 -18.02
N ARG A 241 -0.56 2.77 -18.25
CA ARG A 241 0.02 1.77 -19.18
C ARG A 241 -0.09 2.18 -20.65
N TYR A 242 -1.04 3.06 -20.98
CA TYR A 242 -1.20 3.58 -22.34
C TYR A 242 -0.32 4.82 -22.56
N ALA A 243 0.16 5.02 -23.78
CA ALA A 243 0.87 6.25 -24.15
C ALA A 243 -0.04 7.49 -24.01
N LYS A 244 -1.31 7.34 -24.42
CA LYS A 244 -2.40 8.30 -24.26
C LYS A 244 -3.74 7.57 -24.34
N VAL A 245 -4.75 8.09 -23.64
CA VAL A 245 -6.14 7.68 -23.79
C VAL A 245 -6.89 8.80 -24.50
N LEU A 246 -7.62 8.49 -25.58
CA LEU A 246 -8.30 9.48 -26.41
C LEU A 246 -9.82 9.48 -26.16
N ASP A 247 -10.42 10.66 -26.14
CA ASP A 247 -11.88 10.85 -26.15
C ASP A 247 -12.47 10.64 -27.56
N ALA A 248 -13.78 10.90 -27.72
CA ALA A 248 -14.49 10.70 -28.99
C ALA A 248 -14.01 11.69 -30.07
N GLU A 249 -13.47 12.83 -29.64
CA GLU A 249 -12.93 13.89 -30.47
C GLU A 249 -11.43 13.67 -30.79
N GLY A 250 -10.83 12.57 -30.31
CA GLY A 250 -9.43 12.24 -30.53
C GLY A 250 -8.45 13.03 -29.65
N LYS A 251 -8.95 13.78 -28.65
CA LYS A 251 -8.14 14.55 -27.71
C LYS A 251 -7.71 13.67 -26.53
N PRO A 252 -6.48 13.85 -26.01
CA PRO A 252 -6.04 13.13 -24.82
C PRO A 252 -6.89 13.46 -23.60
N ILE A 253 -7.40 12.43 -22.94
CA ILE A 253 -8.08 12.54 -21.65
C ILE A 253 -7.04 12.98 -20.60
N PRO A 254 -7.24 14.09 -19.86
CA PRO A 254 -6.33 14.49 -18.81
C PRO A 254 -6.47 13.60 -17.57
N VAL A 255 -5.43 13.57 -16.72
CA VAL A 255 -5.42 12.78 -15.45
C VAL A 255 -6.66 13.05 -14.60
N ARG A 256 -7.11 14.30 -14.49
CA ARG A 256 -8.32 14.67 -13.75
C ARG A 256 -9.58 13.97 -14.28
N ALA A 257 -9.72 13.86 -15.59
CA ALA A 257 -10.86 13.17 -16.20
C ALA A 257 -10.71 11.66 -16.08
N ALA A 258 -9.50 11.12 -16.16
CA ALA A 258 -9.24 9.70 -15.90
C ALA A 258 -9.60 9.30 -14.45
N LEU A 259 -9.23 10.12 -13.46
CA LEU A 259 -9.59 9.92 -12.05
C LEU A 259 -11.11 9.93 -11.83
N ALA A 260 -11.84 10.82 -12.53
CA ALA A 260 -13.29 10.83 -12.46
C ALA A 260 -13.90 9.52 -12.99
N LEU A 261 -13.37 8.97 -14.08
CA LEU A 261 -13.80 7.67 -14.63
C LEU A 261 -13.43 6.50 -13.71
N ILE A 262 -12.27 6.54 -13.07
CA ILE A 262 -11.84 5.54 -12.09
C ILE A 262 -12.79 5.54 -10.89
N ASN A 263 -13.06 6.70 -10.30
CA ASN A 263 -13.99 6.81 -9.17
C ASN A 263 -15.40 6.34 -9.56
N GLN A 264 -15.87 6.65 -10.77
CA GLN A 264 -17.18 6.16 -11.22
C GLN A 264 -17.23 4.62 -11.27
N VAL A 265 -16.21 3.96 -11.83
CA VAL A 265 -16.17 2.49 -11.89
C VAL A 265 -15.98 1.87 -10.50
N LEU A 266 -15.22 2.54 -9.64
CA LEU A 266 -15.04 2.14 -8.25
C LEU A 266 -16.37 2.17 -7.48
N ASP A 267 -17.13 3.26 -7.60
CA ASP A 267 -18.44 3.40 -6.98
C ASP A 267 -19.42 2.33 -7.49
N GLU A 268 -19.41 2.06 -8.81
CA GLU A 268 -20.20 0.98 -9.41
C GLU A 268 -19.84 -0.40 -8.81
N ALA A 269 -18.55 -0.70 -8.65
CA ALA A 269 -18.06 -1.98 -8.13
C ALA A 269 -18.32 -2.15 -6.62
N LEU A 270 -18.22 -1.09 -5.83
CA LEU A 270 -18.53 -1.12 -4.39
C LEU A 270 -20.03 -1.23 -4.15
N ALA A 271 -20.86 -0.52 -4.91
CA ALA A 271 -22.31 -0.58 -4.79
C ALA A 271 -22.88 -1.96 -5.15
N GLU A 272 -22.25 -2.68 -6.09
CA GLU A 272 -22.62 -4.06 -6.43
C GLU A 272 -22.37 -5.04 -5.27
N GLN A 273 -21.40 -4.76 -4.39
CA GLN A 273 -21.12 -5.56 -3.20
C GLN A 273 -22.04 -5.23 -2.01
N GLU A 274 -22.51 -3.99 -1.88
CA GLU A 274 -23.38 -3.55 -0.77
C GLU A 274 -24.86 -3.94 -0.94
N GLY A 275 -25.24 -4.45 -2.12
CA GLY A 275 -26.62 -4.83 -2.45
C GLY A 275 -27.19 -6.04 -1.69
N GLU A 276 -26.35 -6.80 -0.97
CA GLU A 276 -26.76 -8.03 -0.27
C GLU A 276 -27.27 -7.81 1.17
N PHE A 277 -27.08 -6.64 1.77
CA PHE A 277 -27.42 -6.42 3.18
C PHE A 277 -28.82 -5.83 3.39
N ASP A 278 -29.51 -6.32 4.43
CA ASP A 278 -30.82 -5.82 4.84
C ASP A 278 -30.72 -4.39 5.44
N ALA A 279 -31.87 -3.80 5.78
CA ALA A 279 -31.93 -2.42 6.24
C ALA A 279 -31.27 -2.20 7.62
N ASP A 280 -31.36 -3.20 8.49
CA ASP A 280 -30.82 -3.12 9.85
C ASP A 280 -29.30 -3.29 9.83
N THR A 281 -28.81 -4.19 8.98
CA THR A 281 -27.37 -4.38 8.75
C THR A 281 -26.71 -3.12 8.19
N ARG A 282 -27.36 -2.41 7.26
CA ARG A 282 -26.81 -1.15 6.71
C ARG A 282 -26.92 0.01 7.68
N TRP A 283 -27.94 0.06 8.52
CA TRP A 283 -27.98 1.02 9.63
C TRP A 283 -26.82 0.75 10.61
N ALA A 284 -26.59 -0.52 10.96
CA ALA A 284 -25.50 -0.91 11.85
C ALA A 284 -24.12 -0.59 11.26
N LEU A 285 -23.93 -0.78 9.95
CA LEU A 285 -22.70 -0.39 9.25
C LEU A 285 -22.49 1.13 9.27
N THR A 286 -23.52 1.92 8.94
CA THR A 286 -23.41 3.39 9.01
C THR A 286 -23.16 3.89 10.45
N TRP A 287 -23.79 3.27 11.46
CA TRP A 287 -23.55 3.59 12.86
C TRP A 287 -22.12 3.23 13.27
N PHE A 288 -21.65 2.05 12.87
CA PHE A 288 -20.30 1.59 13.14
C PHE A 288 -19.23 2.44 12.45
N GLU A 289 -19.47 2.92 11.23
CA GLU A 289 -18.57 3.84 10.53
C GLU A 289 -18.42 5.19 11.25
N GLN A 290 -19.50 5.69 11.88
CA GLN A 290 -19.50 6.99 12.54
C GLN A 290 -18.98 6.95 13.98
N THR A 291 -19.28 5.87 14.71
CA THR A 291 -19.02 5.77 16.15
C THR A 291 -18.05 4.65 16.52
N GLY A 292 -17.68 3.79 15.57
CA GLY A 292 -16.84 2.62 15.83
C GLY A 292 -17.48 1.70 16.86
N PHE A 293 -16.66 1.22 17.80
CA PHE A 293 -17.11 0.47 18.99
C PHE A 293 -17.40 1.38 20.20
N ALA A 294 -17.31 2.70 20.05
CA ALA A 294 -17.52 3.63 21.16
C ALA A 294 -19.02 3.85 21.42
N GLU A 295 -19.37 4.18 22.66
CA GLU A 295 -20.73 4.58 23.00
C GLU A 295 -21.08 5.90 22.29
N GLY A 296 -22.22 5.92 21.61
CA GLY A 296 -22.75 7.08 20.89
C GLY A 296 -24.06 7.59 21.50
N ASP A 297 -24.40 8.85 21.23
CA ASP A 297 -25.63 9.47 21.73
C ASP A 297 -26.87 8.79 21.11
N TYR A 298 -27.78 8.31 21.97
CA TYR A 298 -29.04 7.69 21.59
C TYR A 298 -29.87 8.59 20.65
N GLY A 299 -29.85 9.91 20.85
CA GLY A 299 -30.59 10.85 20.00
C GLY A 299 -30.13 10.82 18.54
N VAL A 300 -28.83 10.61 18.31
CA VAL A 300 -28.24 10.52 16.96
C VAL A 300 -28.56 9.17 16.32
N ALA A 301 -28.49 8.07 17.09
CA ALA A 301 -28.89 6.73 16.65
C ALA A 301 -30.37 6.71 16.24
N GLU A 302 -31.24 7.30 17.07
CA GLU A 302 -32.68 7.37 16.85
C GLU A 302 -33.03 8.28 15.67
N GLN A 303 -32.35 9.43 15.53
CA GLN A 303 -32.52 10.31 14.37
C GLN A 303 -32.07 9.64 13.07
N LEU A 304 -30.98 8.88 13.07
CA LEU A 304 -30.50 8.13 11.91
C LEU A 304 -31.52 7.05 11.49
N SER A 305 -32.15 6.39 12.46
CA SER A 305 -33.22 5.40 12.22
C SER A 305 -34.52 6.05 11.69
N LYS A 306 -34.99 7.12 12.35
CA LYS A 306 -36.23 7.82 12.00
C LYS A 306 -36.14 8.61 10.70
N SER A 307 -34.99 9.25 10.42
CA SER A 307 -34.79 10.08 9.22
C SER A 307 -34.82 9.25 7.94
N LYS A 308 -34.16 8.08 7.91
CA LYS A 308 -34.16 7.20 6.73
C LYS A 308 -35.56 6.70 6.38
N ASN A 309 -36.35 6.29 7.37
CA ASN A 309 -37.72 5.82 7.16
C ASN A 309 -38.71 6.96 6.83
N THR A 310 -38.62 8.11 7.51
CA THR A 310 -39.50 9.26 7.25
C THR A 310 -39.21 9.90 5.89
N ALA A 311 -37.94 10.02 5.52
CA ALA A 311 -37.53 10.53 4.21
C ALA A 311 -38.00 9.61 3.09
N ALA A 312 -37.95 8.29 3.26
CA ALA A 312 -38.47 7.34 2.28
C ALA A 312 -39.98 7.50 2.04
N ALA A 313 -40.77 7.69 3.11
CA ALA A 313 -42.20 7.96 2.98
C ALA A 313 -42.48 9.30 2.28
N LEU A 314 -41.68 10.33 2.54
CA LEU A 314 -41.81 11.64 1.89
C LEU A 314 -41.41 11.58 0.41
N VAL A 315 -40.31 10.88 0.06
CA VAL A 315 -39.88 10.66 -1.32
C VAL A 315 -40.92 9.86 -2.10
N ALA A 316 -41.56 8.87 -1.48
CA ALA A 316 -42.67 8.14 -2.10
C ALA A 316 -43.85 9.05 -2.45
N LYS A 317 -44.16 10.04 -1.60
CA LYS A 317 -45.21 11.05 -1.84
C LYS A 317 -44.80 12.10 -2.87
N LEU A 318 -43.53 12.51 -2.90
CA LEU A 318 -43.02 13.54 -3.81
C LEU A 318 -42.89 13.04 -5.26
N GLY A 319 -42.76 11.72 -5.47
CA GLY A 319 -42.72 11.13 -6.81
C GLY A 319 -41.64 11.75 -7.70
N SER A 320 -42.03 12.28 -8.86
CA SER A 320 -41.10 12.93 -9.80
C SER A 320 -40.39 14.17 -9.24
N GLN A 321 -40.92 14.80 -8.19
CA GLN A 321 -40.29 15.95 -7.53
C GLN A 321 -39.21 15.58 -6.51
N ALA A 322 -39.03 14.28 -6.23
CA ALA A 322 -38.02 13.82 -5.28
C ALA A 322 -36.60 14.25 -5.69
N GLU A 323 -36.28 14.21 -6.97
CA GLU A 323 -34.96 14.58 -7.46
C GLU A 323 -34.65 16.08 -7.24
N THR A 324 -35.66 16.93 -7.39
CA THR A 324 -35.57 18.35 -7.05
C THR A 324 -35.35 18.56 -5.55
N ALA A 325 -35.96 17.73 -4.70
CA ALA A 325 -35.73 17.76 -3.25
C ALA A 325 -34.30 17.32 -2.88
N ARG A 326 -33.69 16.37 -3.62
CA ARG A 326 -32.27 16.00 -3.47
C ARG A 326 -31.34 17.16 -3.78
N GLU A 327 -31.57 17.82 -4.91
CA GLU A 327 -30.80 18.99 -5.33
C GLU A 327 -30.92 20.13 -4.31
N LEU A 328 -32.13 20.34 -3.76
CA LEU A 328 -32.34 21.30 -2.68
C LEU A 328 -31.53 20.93 -1.44
N CYS A 329 -31.50 19.67 -1.01
CA CYS A 329 -30.68 19.22 0.12
C CYS A 329 -29.19 19.53 -0.10
N TYR A 330 -28.67 19.28 -1.32
CA TYR A 330 -27.28 19.58 -1.68
C TYR A 330 -26.96 21.09 -1.63
N ARG A 331 -27.89 21.92 -2.14
CA ARG A 331 -27.75 23.39 -2.05
C ARG A 331 -27.82 23.90 -0.62
N THR A 332 -28.68 23.30 0.20
CA THR A 332 -28.88 23.70 1.60
C THR A 332 -27.69 23.29 2.46
N TYR A 333 -27.12 22.10 2.23
CA TYR A 333 -25.83 21.69 2.78
C TYR A 333 -24.74 22.74 2.51
N THR A 334 -24.55 23.09 1.23
CA THR A 334 -23.53 24.07 0.82
C THR A 334 -23.76 25.45 1.47
N LEU A 335 -25.01 25.85 1.68
CA LEU A 335 -25.38 27.10 2.34
C LEU A 335 -25.10 27.05 3.86
N CYS A 336 -25.39 25.91 4.51
CA CYS A 336 -25.09 25.71 5.93
C CYS A 336 -23.58 25.71 6.19
N GLU A 337 -22.78 25.10 5.32
CA GLU A 337 -21.32 25.14 5.36
C GLU A 337 -20.79 26.59 5.28
N ARG A 338 -21.27 27.37 4.30
CA ARG A 338 -20.88 28.78 4.16
C ARG A 338 -21.26 29.64 5.37
N LYS A 339 -22.38 29.33 6.02
CA LYS A 339 -22.88 30.03 7.21
C LYS A 339 -22.36 29.45 8.52
N LYS A 340 -21.44 28.47 8.49
CA LYS A 340 -20.87 27.79 9.66
C LYS A 340 -21.92 27.13 10.58
N ARG A 341 -23.01 26.59 10.00
CA ARG A 341 -24.07 25.87 10.71
C ARG A 341 -23.84 24.36 10.62
N ALA A 342 -22.85 23.86 11.36
CA ALA A 342 -22.34 22.49 11.24
C ALA A 342 -23.39 21.39 11.54
N ALA A 343 -24.22 21.57 12.57
CA ALA A 343 -25.24 20.59 12.95
C ALA A 343 -26.28 20.36 11.85
N GLU A 344 -26.69 21.43 11.16
CA GLU A 344 -27.64 21.35 10.06
C GLU A 344 -27.00 20.85 8.76
N ALA A 345 -25.73 21.20 8.52
CA ALA A 345 -24.97 20.67 7.40
C ALA A 345 -24.85 19.13 7.48
N MET A 346 -24.57 18.58 8.67
CA MET A 346 -24.53 17.14 8.86
C MET A 346 -25.86 16.45 8.53
N ALA A 347 -27.00 17.04 8.91
CA ALA A 347 -28.32 16.49 8.59
C ALA A 347 -28.60 16.44 7.09
N TYR A 348 -28.29 17.51 6.34
CA TYR A 348 -28.46 17.53 4.89
C TYR A 348 -27.49 16.59 4.17
N ASN A 349 -26.25 16.50 4.66
CA ASN A 349 -25.26 15.56 4.12
C ASN A 349 -25.73 14.11 4.30
N GLY A 350 -26.26 13.76 5.47
CA GLY A 350 -26.79 12.42 5.74
C GLY A 350 -27.94 12.02 4.81
N LEU A 351 -28.84 12.96 4.47
CA LEU A 351 -29.93 12.72 3.51
C LEU A 351 -29.42 12.51 2.07
N VAL A 352 -28.38 13.25 1.67
CA VAL A 352 -27.78 13.11 0.33
C VAL A 352 -27.01 11.80 0.21
N GLN A 353 -26.22 11.44 1.22
CA GLN A 353 -25.49 10.17 1.26
C GLN A 353 -26.43 8.96 1.27
N SER A 354 -27.56 9.06 1.99
CA SER A 354 -28.55 7.99 2.09
C SER A 354 -29.57 7.98 0.94
N TRP A 355 -29.45 8.85 -0.06
CA TRP A 355 -30.46 9.04 -1.11
C TRP A 355 -30.78 7.80 -1.96
N PRO A 356 -29.78 6.98 -2.38
CA PRO A 356 -30.05 5.74 -3.11
C PRO A 356 -30.96 4.80 -2.32
N GLU A 357 -30.74 4.72 -1.00
CA GLU A 357 -31.53 3.86 -0.13
C GLU A 357 -32.91 4.42 0.19
N ILE A 358 -33.02 5.73 0.42
CA ILE A 358 -34.29 6.44 0.58
C ILE A 358 -35.19 6.19 -0.64
N THR A 359 -34.62 6.24 -1.85
CA THR A 359 -35.34 5.97 -3.11
C THR A 359 -35.77 4.51 -3.22
N ARG A 360 -34.90 3.56 -2.82
CA ARG A 360 -35.22 2.13 -2.81
C ARG A 360 -36.36 1.81 -1.84
N LEU A 361 -36.33 2.38 -0.63
CA LEU A 361 -37.39 2.22 0.37
C LEU A 361 -38.69 2.89 -0.08
N ALA A 362 -38.62 4.08 -0.67
CA ALA A 362 -39.80 4.77 -1.21
C ALA A 362 -40.55 3.94 -2.26
N ARG A 363 -39.84 3.20 -3.11
CA ARG A 363 -40.44 2.29 -4.10
C ARG A 363 -41.16 1.10 -3.46
N LYS A 364 -40.71 0.63 -2.29
CA LYS A 364 -41.39 -0.44 -1.53
C LYS A 364 -42.66 0.04 -0.83
N THR A 365 -42.74 1.34 -0.53
CA THR A 365 -43.87 1.95 0.20
C THR A 365 -44.97 2.47 -0.74
N GLN A 366 -44.76 2.52 -2.06
CA GLN A 366 -45.82 2.85 -3.02
C GLN A 366 -46.87 1.72 -3.05
N PRO A 367 -48.16 1.99 -2.74
CA PRO A 367 -49.22 1.06 -3.08
C PRO A 367 -49.21 0.85 -4.59
N ALA A 368 -49.35 -0.40 -5.04
CA ALA A 368 -49.53 -0.71 -6.45
C ALA A 368 -50.61 0.22 -7.03
N ALA A 369 -50.21 1.10 -7.95
CA ALA A 369 -51.16 1.95 -8.64
C ALA A 369 -52.16 1.02 -9.34
N THR A 370 -53.40 1.00 -8.86
CA THR A 370 -54.53 0.47 -9.64
C THR A 370 -54.53 1.21 -10.97
N SER A 371 -54.12 0.50 -12.02
CA SER A 371 -54.31 0.96 -13.39
C SER A 371 -55.81 1.09 -13.61
N ARG A 372 -56.31 2.32 -13.49
CA ARG A 372 -57.57 2.70 -14.12
C ARG A 372 -57.31 2.65 -15.63
N THR A 373 -57.47 1.47 -16.21
CA THR A 373 -57.84 1.35 -17.62
C THR A 373 -59.20 2.00 -17.73
N ASP A 374 -59.23 3.26 -18.17
CA ASP A 374 -60.43 3.83 -18.77
C ASP A 374 -60.76 2.95 -19.98
N ASP A 375 -61.85 2.21 -19.83
CA ASP A 375 -62.45 1.42 -20.88
C ASP A 375 -62.97 2.37 -21.96
N MET A 376 -62.23 2.47 -23.06
CA MET A 376 -62.50 3.38 -24.17
C MET A 376 -63.48 2.79 -25.19
N PHE A 377 -64.14 1.66 -24.88
CA PHE A 377 -65.14 1.04 -25.75
C PHE A 377 -66.32 0.48 -24.94
N GLY A 378 -67.17 1.38 -24.41
CA GLY A 378 -68.52 1.02 -24.02
C GLY A 378 -69.40 0.75 -25.24
N TYR A 379 -69.74 -0.51 -25.47
CA TYR A 379 -70.93 -0.90 -26.24
C TYR A 379 -71.77 -1.88 -25.40
N GLU A 380 -72.92 -1.35 -24.98
CA GLU A 380 -74.18 -1.95 -24.47
C GLU A 380 -74.15 -2.88 -23.25
#